data_AF-A0A7V9EQT0-F1
#
_entry.id   AF-A0A7V9EQT0-F1
#
_cell.length_a   1.000
_cell.length_b   1.000
_cell.length_c   1.000
_cell.angle_alpha   90.00
_cell.angle_beta   90.00
_cell.angle_gamma   90.00
#
_symmetry.space_group_name_H-M   'P 1'
#
loop_
_entity.id
_entity.type
_entity.pdbx_description
1 polymer ?
#
loop_
_entity_poly.entity_id
_entity_poly.type
_entity_poly.pdbx_seq_one_letter_code
_entity_poly.pdbx_strand_id
1 'polypeptide(L)'
;MTKLELFQRYAEAWLPVFVARHEIIWSEVNIFDFFVGAGMDVAGKEGSALRLLRAFEGQKAYLGRPGLHVSLRLSGADGENVKQLKRALAARQADALPVNIEIKQADFAERFAAVKGELAKSSSANLLIIDQFGI
;
A
#
# COMPACT_ATOMS: atom_id res chain seq x y z
N MET A 1 8.35 16.23 12.23
CA MET A 1 7.93 14.88 11.82
C MET A 1 6.42 14.87 11.67
N THR A 2 5.88 14.45 10.52
CA THR A 2 4.43 14.40 10.28
C THR A 2 3.89 12.97 10.34
N LYS A 3 2.57 12.80 10.48
CA LYS A 3 1.88 11.49 10.39
C LYS A 3 2.25 10.72 9.11
N LEU A 4 2.21 11.38 7.96
CA LEU A 4 2.55 10.77 6.67
C LEU A 4 4.03 10.39 6.57
N GLU A 5 4.92 11.14 7.23
CA GLU A 5 6.34 10.79 7.31
C GLU A 5 6.55 9.56 8.21
N LEU A 6 5.79 9.43 9.29
CA LEU A 6 5.79 8.24 10.14
C LEU A 6 5.35 7.00 9.34
N PHE A 7 4.24 7.07 8.61
CA PHE A 7 3.75 5.96 7.79
C PHE A 7 4.77 5.52 6.75
N GLN A 8 5.41 6.48 6.07
CA GLN A 8 6.46 6.20 5.11
C GLN A 8 7.64 5.46 5.78
N ARG A 9 8.16 6.00 6.88
CA ARG A 9 9.28 5.37 7.60
C ARG A 9 8.94 3.99 8.15
N TYR A 10 7.70 3.78 8.60
CA TYR A 10 7.23 2.45 9.01
C TYR A 10 7.24 1.47 7.84
N ALA A 11 6.71 1.87 6.68
CA ALA A 11 6.73 1.02 5.49
C ALA A 11 8.17 0.74 5.01
N GLU A 12 9.04 1.74 4.98
CA GLU A 12 10.46 1.60 4.63
C GLU A 12 11.20 0.64 5.57
N ALA A 13 10.87 0.67 6.87
CA ALA A 13 11.49 -0.21 7.87
C ALA A 13 10.93 -1.64 7.85
N TRP A 14 9.61 -1.81 7.66
CA TRP A 14 8.96 -3.11 7.79
C TRP A 14 8.86 -3.91 6.49
N LEU A 15 8.71 -3.25 5.34
CA LEU A 15 8.64 -3.96 4.06
C LEU A 15 9.84 -4.91 3.84
N PRO A 16 11.11 -4.51 4.08
CA PRO A 16 12.27 -5.39 3.95
C PRO A 16 12.18 -6.66 4.81
N VAL A 17 11.57 -6.57 6.00
CA VAL A 17 11.41 -7.71 6.91
C VAL A 17 10.62 -8.83 6.26
N PHE A 18 9.64 -8.48 5.42
CA PHE A 18 8.79 -9.42 4.72
C PHE A 18 9.41 -9.93 3.41
N VAL A 19 10.11 -9.06 2.66
CA VAL A 19 10.50 -9.36 1.27
C VAL A 19 11.97 -9.75 1.08
N ALA A 20 12.87 -9.33 1.97
CA ALA A 20 14.32 -9.48 1.77
C ALA A 20 14.89 -10.81 2.31
N ARG A 21 14.10 -11.61 3.03
CA ARG A 21 14.56 -12.89 3.60
C ARG A 21 14.87 -13.92 2.51
N HIS A 22 16.01 -14.59 2.58
CA HIS A 22 16.39 -15.59 1.57
C HIS A 22 15.36 -16.73 1.43
N GLU A 23 14.81 -17.20 2.56
CA GLU A 23 13.71 -18.16 2.57
C GLU A 23 12.35 -17.44 2.55
N ILE A 24 11.42 -17.94 1.73
CA ILE A 24 10.05 -17.42 1.67
C ILE A 24 9.25 -18.00 2.82
N ILE A 25 9.06 -17.20 3.86
CA ILE A 25 8.22 -17.54 5.02
C ILE A 25 6.77 -17.17 4.76
N TRP A 26 6.55 -16.05 4.09
CA TRP A 26 5.24 -15.57 3.67
C TRP A 26 5.20 -15.54 2.15
N SER A 27 4.29 -16.33 1.56
CA SER A 27 4.07 -16.31 0.12
C SER A 27 3.25 -15.10 -0.32
N GLU A 28 2.52 -14.47 0.60
CA GLU A 28 1.74 -13.25 0.37
C GLU A 28 2.21 -12.13 1.30
N VAL A 29 2.52 -10.96 0.75
CA VAL A 29 2.86 -9.75 1.52
C VAL A 29 1.92 -8.64 1.09
N ASN A 30 1.15 -8.09 2.03
CA ASN A 30 0.18 -7.05 1.76
C ASN A 30 0.48 -5.80 2.60
N ILE A 31 0.52 -4.64 1.95
CA ILE A 31 0.43 -3.34 2.63
C ILE A 31 -0.93 -2.75 2.33
N PHE A 32 -1.69 -2.44 3.37
CA PHE A 32 -3.02 -1.85 3.28
C PHE A 32 -2.98 -0.39 3.69
N ASP A 33 -3.66 0.45 2.91
CA ASP A 33 -4.11 1.77 3.32
C ASP A 33 -5.60 1.88 3.02
N PHE A 34 -6.41 1.94 4.08
CA PHE A 34 -7.86 1.92 3.95
C PHE A 34 -8.49 3.31 3.76
N PHE A 35 -7.71 4.38 3.88
CA PHE A 35 -8.21 5.76 3.94
C PHE A 35 -7.44 6.66 2.98
N VAL A 36 -7.25 6.21 1.74
CA VAL A 36 -6.50 6.99 0.74
C VAL A 36 -7.31 8.21 0.26
N GLY A 37 -6.62 9.34 0.15
CA GLY A 37 -7.09 10.51 -0.57
C GLY A 37 -6.70 10.50 -2.06
N ALA A 38 -6.72 11.67 -2.68
CA ALA A 38 -6.38 11.89 -4.10
C ALA A 38 -4.93 11.54 -4.50
N GLY A 39 -4.07 11.20 -3.54
CA GLY A 39 -2.64 10.92 -3.74
C GLY A 39 -1.75 12.15 -3.52
N MET A 40 -2.22 13.35 -3.85
CA MET A 40 -1.58 14.62 -3.48
C MET A 40 -2.60 15.58 -2.85
N ASP A 41 -2.14 16.46 -1.97
CA ASP A 41 -2.96 17.58 -1.49
C ASP A 41 -2.91 18.79 -2.43
N VAL A 42 -3.68 19.84 -2.10
CA VAL A 42 -3.76 21.08 -2.87
C VAL A 42 -2.43 21.85 -2.96
N ALA A 43 -1.49 21.57 -2.06
CA ALA A 43 -0.15 22.14 -2.07
C ALA A 43 0.86 21.26 -2.83
N GLY A 44 0.39 20.19 -3.49
CA GLY A 44 1.22 19.24 -4.24
C GLY A 44 1.99 18.27 -3.35
N LYS A 45 1.67 18.18 -2.06
CA LYS A 45 2.35 17.26 -1.14
C LYS A 45 1.76 15.86 -1.28
N GLU A 46 2.63 14.88 -1.34
CA GLU A 46 2.23 13.48 -1.44
C GLU A 46 1.51 12.98 -0.17
N GLY A 47 0.36 12.35 -0.41
CA GLY A 47 -0.39 11.56 0.54
C GLY A 47 0.25 10.19 0.79
N SER A 48 -0.42 9.39 1.63
CA SER A 48 0.04 8.08 2.09
C SER A 48 0.31 7.10 0.94
N ALA A 49 -0.60 6.96 -0.02
CA ALA A 49 -0.45 6.02 -1.13
C ALA A 49 0.84 6.24 -1.95
N LEU A 50 1.14 7.49 -2.33
CA LEU A 50 2.36 7.80 -3.09
C LEU A 50 3.63 7.64 -2.25
N ARG A 51 3.55 7.89 -0.94
CA ARG A 51 4.67 7.65 -0.01
C ARG A 51 4.92 6.16 0.21
N LEU A 52 3.88 5.35 0.32
CA LEU A 52 4.01 3.90 0.38
C LEU A 52 4.65 3.36 -0.90
N LEU A 53 4.27 3.89 -2.08
CA LEU A 53 4.90 3.54 -3.35
C LEU A 53 6.43 3.73 -3.30
N ARG A 54 6.92 4.84 -2.71
CA ARG A 54 8.37 5.07 -2.53
C ARG A 54 9.05 3.97 -1.72
N ALA A 55 8.39 3.43 -0.69
CA ALA A 55 8.93 2.31 0.07
C ALA A 55 9.09 1.06 -0.80
N PHE A 56 8.16 0.79 -1.71
CA PHE A 56 8.28 -0.29 -2.69
C PHE A 56 9.40 -0.03 -3.71
N GLU A 57 9.51 1.18 -4.23
CA GLU A 57 10.60 1.57 -5.13
C GLU A 57 11.97 1.30 -4.50
N GLY A 58 12.13 1.64 -3.21
CA GLY A 58 13.35 1.36 -2.44
C GLY A 58 13.65 -0.13 -2.23
N GLN A 59 12.66 -1.01 -2.39
CA GLN A 59 12.78 -2.46 -2.23
C GLN A 59 12.68 -3.23 -3.55
N LYS A 60 12.73 -2.56 -4.71
CA LYS A 60 12.50 -3.15 -6.03
C LYS A 60 13.28 -4.45 -6.29
N ALA A 61 14.51 -4.56 -5.79
CA ALA A 61 15.35 -5.75 -5.93
C ALA A 61 14.76 -7.03 -5.31
N TYR A 62 13.85 -6.90 -4.34
CA TYR A 62 13.30 -8.03 -3.57
C TYR A 62 11.85 -8.37 -3.91
N LEU A 63 11.14 -7.51 -4.63
CA LEU A 63 9.68 -7.61 -4.82
C LEU A 63 9.25 -8.65 -5.87
N GLY A 64 10.09 -8.94 -6.87
CA GLY A 64 9.75 -9.84 -7.99
C GLY A 64 10.25 -11.28 -7.83
N ARG A 65 10.41 -11.76 -6.59
CA ARG A 65 10.99 -13.08 -6.34
C ARG A 65 9.98 -14.19 -6.63
N PRO A 66 10.38 -15.29 -7.30
CA PRO A 66 9.48 -16.42 -7.55
C PRO A 66 8.86 -16.96 -6.25
N GLY A 67 7.55 -17.18 -6.23
CA GLY A 67 6.82 -17.68 -5.06
C GLY A 67 6.45 -16.63 -4.01
N LEU A 68 6.83 -15.36 -4.22
CA LEU A 68 6.44 -14.24 -3.38
C LEU A 68 5.48 -13.32 -4.14
N HIS A 69 4.28 -13.12 -3.57
CA HIS A 69 3.27 -12.21 -4.10
C HIS A 69 3.16 -10.98 -3.21
N VAL A 70 3.58 -9.83 -3.74
CA VAL A 70 3.53 -8.56 -2.99
C VAL A 70 2.41 -7.67 -3.54
N SER A 71 1.57 -7.16 -2.64
CA SER A 71 0.45 -6.26 -3.00
C SER A 71 0.45 -4.97 -2.18
N LEU A 72 0.16 -3.85 -2.85
CA LEU A 72 -0.23 -2.58 -2.24
C LEU A 72 -1.74 -2.41 -2.45
N ARG A 73 -2.51 -2.40 -1.36
CA ARG A 73 -3.97 -2.40 -1.39
C ARG A 73 -4.50 -1.09 -0.81
N LEU A 74 -5.11 -0.31 -1.68
CA LEU A 74 -5.53 1.06 -1.43
C LEU A 74 -7.05 1.13 -1.50
N SER A 75 -7.70 1.73 -0.50
CA SER A 75 -9.13 2.04 -0.57
C SER A 75 -9.47 3.41 -0.03
N GLY A 76 -10.53 4.00 -0.56
CA GLY A 76 -11.09 5.25 -0.08
C GLY A 76 -12.57 5.35 -0.46
N ALA A 77 -13.35 6.07 0.35
CA ALA A 77 -14.79 6.22 0.14
C ALA A 77 -15.13 7.19 -1.00
N ASP A 78 -14.33 8.24 -1.18
CA ASP A 78 -14.57 9.27 -2.18
C ASP A 78 -14.10 8.82 -3.57
N GLY A 79 -15.05 8.70 -4.50
CA GLY A 79 -14.79 8.22 -5.85
C GLY A 79 -13.94 9.16 -6.72
N GLU A 80 -13.96 10.47 -6.45
CA GLU A 80 -13.15 11.44 -7.19
C GLU A 80 -11.69 11.37 -6.74
N ASN A 81 -11.45 11.30 -5.43
CA ASN A 81 -10.14 11.02 -4.86
C ASN A 81 -9.55 9.71 -5.41
N VAL A 82 -10.35 8.65 -5.49
CA VAL A 82 -9.88 7.37 -6.06
C VAL A 82 -9.51 7.51 -7.55
N LYS A 83 -10.26 8.28 -8.33
CA LYS A 83 -9.92 8.57 -9.74
C LYS A 83 -8.62 9.37 -9.85
N GLN A 84 -8.44 10.39 -9.01
CA GLN A 84 -7.25 11.22 -8.99
C GLN A 84 -6.02 10.40 -8.56
N LEU A 85 -6.16 9.54 -7.56
CA LEU A 85 -5.11 8.64 -7.10
C LEU A 85 -4.65 7.70 -8.22
N LYS A 86 -5.59 7.10 -8.96
CA LYS A 86 -5.26 6.25 -10.12
C LYS A 86 -4.41 7.00 -11.15
N ARG A 87 -4.76 8.25 -11.46
CA ARG A 87 -3.96 9.10 -12.36
C ARG A 87 -2.58 9.40 -11.80
N ALA A 88 -2.49 9.72 -10.51
CA ALA A 88 -1.22 10.01 -9.84
C ALA A 88 -0.27 8.81 -9.82
N LEU A 89 -0.79 7.60 -9.60
CA LEU A 89 -0.01 6.36 -9.64
C LEU A 89 0.42 6.01 -11.08
N ALA A 90 -0.47 6.16 -12.06
CA ALA A 90 -0.13 5.95 -13.47
C ALA A 90 0.97 6.91 -13.95
N ALA A 91 0.91 8.19 -13.56
CA ALA A 91 1.93 9.19 -13.88
C ALA A 91 3.32 8.85 -13.29
N ARG A 92 3.37 8.03 -12.23
CA ARG A 92 4.62 7.52 -11.63
C ARG A 92 5.07 6.18 -12.18
N GLN A 93 4.37 5.63 -13.17
CA GLN A 93 4.67 4.31 -13.72
C GLN A 93 4.68 3.24 -12.61
N ALA A 94 3.74 3.32 -11.66
CA ALA A 94 3.68 2.40 -10.53
C ALA A 94 3.58 0.92 -10.98
N ASP A 95 2.98 0.67 -12.15
CA ASP A 95 2.89 -0.64 -12.79
C ASP A 95 4.25 -1.22 -13.25
N ALA A 96 5.32 -0.42 -13.27
CA ALA A 96 6.67 -0.89 -13.57
C ALA A 96 7.33 -1.61 -12.38
N LEU A 97 6.70 -1.59 -11.20
CA LEU A 97 7.12 -2.38 -10.05
C LEU A 97 6.49 -3.78 -10.11
N PRO A 98 7.20 -4.83 -9.69
CA PRO A 98 6.64 -6.17 -9.57
C PRO A 98 5.77 -6.26 -8.30
N VAL A 99 4.75 -5.41 -8.20
CA VAL A 99 3.82 -5.29 -7.09
C VAL A 99 2.41 -5.22 -7.66
N ASN A 100 1.50 -6.00 -7.08
CA ASN A 100 0.08 -5.87 -7.42
C ASN A 100 -0.52 -4.66 -6.70
N ILE A 101 -0.85 -3.60 -7.44
CA ILE A 101 -1.45 -2.39 -6.88
C ILE A 101 -2.96 -2.46 -7.08
N GLU A 102 -3.69 -2.73 -6.00
CA GLU A 102 -5.15 -2.76 -6.01
C GLU A 102 -5.71 -1.45 -5.46
N ILE A 103 -6.64 -0.83 -6.20
CA ILE A 103 -7.31 0.41 -5.78
C ILE A 103 -8.82 0.21 -5.83
N LYS A 104 -9.48 0.35 -4.68
CA LYS A 104 -10.94 0.19 -4.54
C LYS A 104 -11.60 1.46 -4.01
N GLN A 105 -12.72 1.82 -4.62
CA GLN A 105 -13.65 2.77 -4.01
C GLN A 105 -14.56 1.97 -3.08
N ALA A 106 -14.33 2.06 -1.78
CA ALA A 106 -15.08 1.37 -0.74
C ALA A 106 -14.80 2.06 0.60
N ASP A 107 -15.77 2.04 1.51
CA ASP A 107 -15.51 2.48 2.88
C ASP A 107 -14.69 1.42 3.65
N PHE A 108 -14.21 1.80 4.83
CA PHE A 108 -13.39 0.92 5.67
C PHE A 108 -14.12 -0.38 6.06
N ALA A 109 -15.39 -0.29 6.46
CA ALA A 109 -16.13 -1.45 6.96
C ALA A 109 -16.34 -2.48 5.86
N GLU A 110 -16.77 -2.01 4.67
CA GLU A 110 -16.91 -2.82 3.47
C GLU A 110 -15.57 -3.45 3.08
N ARG A 111 -14.53 -2.62 2.93
CA ARG A 111 -13.24 -3.11 2.45
C ARG A 111 -12.59 -4.07 3.45
N PHE A 112 -12.62 -3.76 4.74
CA PHE A 112 -12.04 -4.60 5.78
C PHE A 112 -12.76 -5.95 5.86
N ALA A 113 -14.10 -5.96 5.78
CA ALA A 113 -14.87 -7.20 5.73
C ALA A 113 -14.46 -8.08 4.54
N ALA A 114 -14.27 -7.48 3.36
CA ALA A 114 -13.88 -8.18 2.14
C ALA A 114 -12.49 -8.84 2.23
N VAL A 115 -11.52 -8.20 2.91
CA VAL A 115 -10.13 -8.70 2.98
C VAL A 115 -9.81 -9.46 4.27
N LYS A 116 -10.75 -9.56 5.22
CA LYS A 116 -10.54 -10.20 6.53
C LYS A 116 -10.03 -11.64 6.42
N GLY A 117 -10.52 -12.41 5.44
CA GLY A 117 -10.06 -13.78 5.21
C GLY A 117 -8.60 -13.86 4.78
N GLU A 118 -8.12 -12.86 4.03
CA GLU A 118 -6.72 -12.79 3.58
C GLU A 118 -5.78 -12.36 4.70
N LEU A 119 -6.24 -11.44 5.54
CA LEU A 119 -5.54 -11.01 6.76
C LEU A 119 -5.33 -12.16 7.76
N ALA A 120 -6.19 -13.18 7.73
CA ALA A 120 -6.15 -14.32 8.65
C ALA A 120 -5.27 -15.48 8.17
N LYS A 121 -4.74 -15.44 6.93
CA LYS A 121 -3.88 -16.52 6.41
C LYS A 121 -2.55 -16.55 7.17
N SER A 122 -2.13 -17.73 7.61
CA SER A 122 -0.81 -17.90 8.26
C SER A 122 0.37 -17.68 7.29
N SER A 123 0.13 -17.83 5.99
CA SER A 123 1.12 -17.59 4.94
C SER A 123 1.21 -16.14 4.48
N SER A 124 0.44 -15.22 5.09
CA SER A 124 0.46 -13.81 4.73
C SER A 124 1.14 -12.95 5.80
N ALA A 125 1.97 -12.00 5.36
CA ALA A 125 2.41 -10.88 6.18
C ALA A 125 1.62 -9.63 5.79
N ASN A 126 1.02 -8.97 6.78
CA ASN A 126 0.14 -7.83 6.54
C ASN A 126 0.60 -6.63 7.36
N LEU A 127 0.84 -5.50 6.69
CA LEU A 127 1.03 -4.20 7.32
C LEU A 127 -0.19 -3.33 7.03
N LEU A 128 -0.87 -2.85 8.07
CA LEU A 128 -2.09 -2.06 7.94
C LEU A 128 -1.83 -0.62 8.41
N ILE A 129 -2.11 0.34 7.54
CA ILE A 129 -2.18 1.76 7.86
C ILE A 129 -3.65 2.14 8.05
N ILE A 130 -4.01 2.53 9.28
CA ILE A 130 -5.38 2.86 9.68
C ILE A 130 -5.39 4.29 10.22
N ASP A 131 -6.06 5.18 9.50
CA ASP A 131 -6.05 6.62 9.77
C ASP A 131 -7.37 7.26 9.33
N GLN A 132 -8.39 7.11 10.17
CA GLN A 132 -9.76 7.56 9.87
C GLN A 132 -9.92 9.09 9.82
N PHE A 133 -9.01 9.85 10.45
CA PHE A 133 -9.10 11.31 10.60
C PHE A 133 -8.12 12.04 9.68
N GLY A 134 -7.83 11.47 8.50
CA GLY A 134 -6.93 12.02 7.50
C GLY A 134 -7.55 13.01 6.51
N ILE A 135 -8.82 13.39 6.69
CA ILE A 135 -9.54 14.40 5.90
C ILE A 135 -9.66 15.68 6.72
#